data_AF-A0A1F8MW33-F1
#
_entry.id   AF-A0A1F8MW33-F1
#
_cell.length_a   1.000
_cell.length_b   1.000
_cell.length_c   1.000
_cell.angle_alpha   90.00
_cell.angle_beta   90.00
_cell.angle_gamma   90.00
#
_symmetry.space_group_name_H-M   'P 1'
#
loop_
_entity.id
_entity.type
_entity.pdbx_description
1 polymer ?
#
loop_
_entity_poly.entity_id
_entity_poly.type
_entity_poly.pdbx_seq_one_letter_code
_entity_poly.pdbx_strand_id
1 'polypeptide(L)'
;MEPYEIEIALRERIKELNCLYGVSQLAERHLYSLDDLLQELVNFLPYSWQYPSVTCARILFKGRTYTSDKFKVTSWRQSSQIYMYHEPVGEVGIFYLEECPPADEGPFLKEERALLDAVAEQIGTIATRISADLELQETNRQLTLERKALQESNNALRIVLARIEQEKQEIYRDIKTNVEKILMPILHALAMQLPPAEIKYVDMLQTNLEEITSPFIRQLSLSYHSMTPTEIAICNMIRNGMRTKEIAEMRGVSEATVNRHREKIRHKLNITNQDVNLATFLQSSMWEGK
;
A
#
# COMPACT_ATOMS: atom_id res chain seq x y z
N MET A 1 -40.96 38.69 37.54
CA MET A 1 -41.30 38.10 36.24
C MET A 1 -42.77 37.76 36.33
N GLU A 2 -43.61 38.45 35.57
CA GLU A 2 -45.05 38.20 35.62
C GLU A 2 -45.35 36.79 35.06
N PRO A 3 -46.40 36.10 35.52
CA PRO A 3 -46.73 34.73 35.09
C PRO A 3 -46.83 34.57 33.56
N TYR A 4 -47.23 35.64 32.87
CA TYR A 4 -47.37 35.72 31.42
C TYR A 4 -46.03 35.67 30.67
N GLU A 5 -44.98 36.32 31.20
CA GLU A 5 -43.64 36.31 30.59
C GLU A 5 -43.02 34.90 30.64
N ILE A 6 -43.29 34.16 31.72
CA ILE A 6 -42.82 32.78 31.90
C ILE A 6 -43.50 31.84 30.90
N GLU A 7 -44.81 31.99 30.68
CA GLU A 7 -45.56 31.16 29.73
C GLU A 7 -45.06 31.36 28.28
N ILE A 8 -44.78 32.60 27.88
CA ILE A 8 -44.20 32.91 26.57
C ILE A 8 -42.82 32.29 26.42
N ALA A 9 -41.93 32.48 27.40
CA ALA A 9 -40.57 31.94 27.36
C ALA A 9 -40.57 30.41 27.27
N LEU A 10 -41.46 29.74 28.00
CA LEU A 10 -41.63 28.29 27.94
C LEU A 10 -42.12 27.83 26.57
N ARG A 11 -43.08 28.55 25.96
CA ARG A 11 -43.60 28.22 24.64
C ARG A 11 -42.52 28.31 23.56
N GLU A 12 -41.72 29.37 23.57
CA GLU A 12 -40.62 29.52 22.60
C GLU A 12 -39.54 28.46 22.81
N ARG A 13 -39.24 28.09 24.07
CA ARG A 13 -38.30 26.99 24.35
C ARG A 13 -38.80 25.63 23.86
N ILE A 14 -40.09 25.35 23.96
CA ILE A 14 -40.68 24.12 23.44
C ILE A 14 -40.58 24.07 21.91
N LYS A 15 -40.83 25.20 21.21
CA LYS A 15 -40.66 25.27 19.75
C LYS A 15 -39.21 25.00 19.34
N GLU A 16 -38.25 25.62 20.01
CA GLU A 16 -36.82 25.44 19.75
C GLU A 16 -36.42 23.97 19.90
N LEU A 17 -36.79 23.34 21.02
CA LEU A 17 -36.50 21.93 21.28
C LEU A 17 -37.14 21.00 20.24
N ASN A 18 -38.40 21.24 19.88
CA ASN A 18 -39.09 20.45 18.86
C ASN A 18 -38.43 20.61 17.49
N CYS A 19 -37.95 21.81 17.16
CA CYS A 19 -37.23 22.06 15.92
C CYS A 19 -35.91 21.28 15.89
N LEU A 20 -35.02 21.49 16.87
CA LEU A 20 -33.70 20.86 16.90
C LEU A 20 -33.77 19.32 17.01
N TYR A 21 -34.75 18.81 17.74
CA TYR A 21 -35.05 17.38 17.79
C TYR A 21 -35.54 16.86 16.44
N GLY A 22 -36.44 17.60 15.78
CA GLY A 22 -36.91 17.29 14.42
C GLY A 22 -35.75 17.24 13.42
N VAL A 23 -34.85 18.22 13.42
CA VAL A 23 -33.66 18.22 12.56
C VAL A 23 -32.78 16.99 12.83
N SER A 24 -32.56 16.64 14.09
CA SER A 24 -31.79 15.44 14.48
C SER A 24 -32.46 14.15 13.96
N GLN A 25 -33.78 14.02 14.13
CA GLN A 25 -34.52 12.84 13.70
C GLN A 25 -34.56 12.68 12.18
N LEU A 26 -34.69 13.79 11.44
CA LEU A 26 -34.61 13.78 9.97
C LEU A 26 -33.21 13.36 9.51
N ALA A 27 -32.16 13.83 10.19
CA ALA A 27 -30.78 13.45 9.89
C ALA A 27 -30.53 11.94 10.07
N GLU A 28 -31.13 11.32 11.08
CA GLU A 28 -31.03 9.88 11.31
C GLU A 28 -31.75 9.04 10.24
N ARG A 29 -32.80 9.58 9.62
CA ARG A 29 -33.53 8.89 8.54
C ARG A 29 -32.81 8.96 7.20
N HIS A 30 -32.09 10.05 6.95
CA HIS A 30 -31.45 10.34 5.68
C HIS A 30 -29.92 10.24 5.74
N LEU A 31 -29.43 9.06 6.17
CA LEU A 31 -27.99 8.81 6.34
C LEU A 31 -27.18 8.88 5.03
N TYR A 32 -27.84 8.68 3.88
CA TYR A 32 -27.17 8.51 2.59
C TYR A 32 -27.55 9.56 1.53
N SER A 33 -28.45 10.48 1.86
CA SER A 33 -28.91 11.51 0.91
C SER A 33 -29.07 12.85 1.61
N LEU A 34 -28.05 13.70 1.47
CA LEU A 34 -28.10 15.07 1.97
C LEU A 34 -29.19 15.87 1.24
N ASP A 35 -29.43 15.59 -0.05
CA ASP A 35 -30.46 16.28 -0.83
C ASP A 35 -31.87 16.08 -0.23
N ASP A 36 -32.23 14.83 0.10
CA ASP A 36 -33.54 14.50 0.65
C ASP A 36 -33.71 15.11 2.06
N LEU A 37 -32.65 15.07 2.87
CA LEU A 37 -32.62 15.72 4.18
C LEU A 37 -32.90 17.23 4.05
N LEU A 38 -32.16 17.93 3.18
CA LEU A 38 -32.31 19.38 3.01
C LEU A 38 -33.70 19.75 2.49
N GLN A 39 -34.28 18.92 1.61
CA GLN A 39 -35.64 19.14 1.11
C GLN A 39 -36.71 18.91 2.18
N GLU A 40 -36.56 17.91 3.05
CA GLU A 40 -37.47 17.71 4.18
C GLU A 40 -37.31 18.83 5.23
N LEU A 41 -36.09 19.29 5.47
CA LEU A 41 -35.82 20.39 6.40
C LEU A 41 -36.52 21.68 5.98
N VAL A 42 -36.42 22.10 4.71
CA VAL A 42 -37.13 23.32 4.26
C VAL A 42 -38.64 23.21 4.43
N ASN A 43 -39.22 22.01 4.32
CA ASN A 43 -40.65 21.81 4.54
C ASN A 43 -41.04 21.82 6.04
N PHE A 44 -40.10 21.47 6.92
CA PHE A 44 -40.32 21.40 8.36
C PHE A 44 -40.10 22.74 9.08
N LEU A 45 -39.06 23.50 8.70
CA LEU A 45 -38.68 24.74 9.38
C LEU A 45 -39.82 25.77 9.56
N PRO A 46 -40.73 25.99 8.58
CA PRO A 46 -41.83 26.95 8.74
C PRO A 46 -42.66 26.77 10.02
N TYR A 47 -42.83 25.54 10.51
CA TYR A 47 -43.64 25.23 11.69
C TYR A 47 -43.01 25.66 13.01
N SER A 48 -41.72 26.01 13.01
CA SER A 48 -40.99 26.44 14.21
C SER A 48 -40.98 27.95 14.41
N TRP A 49 -41.45 28.73 13.43
CA TRP A 49 -41.55 30.19 13.50
C TRP A 49 -42.89 30.67 14.07
N GLN A 50 -42.96 31.94 14.45
CA GLN A 50 -44.12 32.58 15.07
C GLN A 50 -45.38 32.53 14.19
N TYR A 51 -45.21 32.64 12.87
CA TYR A 51 -46.31 32.70 11.90
C TYR A 51 -46.25 31.58 10.82
N PRO A 52 -46.38 30.29 11.17
CA PRO A 52 -46.13 29.17 10.25
C PRO A 52 -46.89 29.21 8.92
N SER A 53 -48.12 29.73 8.92
CA SER A 53 -48.98 29.77 7.72
C SER A 53 -48.48 30.70 6.62
N VAL A 54 -47.64 31.68 6.97
CA VAL A 54 -47.05 32.65 6.04
C VAL A 54 -45.53 32.52 5.98
N THR A 55 -44.94 31.53 6.64
CA THR A 55 -43.51 31.26 6.60
C THR A 55 -43.15 30.36 5.42
N CYS A 56 -42.09 30.69 4.70
CA CYS A 56 -41.42 29.76 3.79
C CYS A 56 -39.91 29.74 4.05
N ALA A 57 -39.27 28.63 3.71
CA ALA A 57 -37.85 28.39 3.95
C ALA A 57 -37.11 28.12 2.65
N ARG A 58 -35.82 28.48 2.64
CA ARG A 58 -34.88 28.15 1.57
C ARG A 58 -33.57 27.70 2.16
N ILE A 59 -32.98 26.65 1.60
CA ILE A 59 -31.59 26.30 1.84
C ILE A 59 -30.85 26.39 0.51
N LEU A 60 -29.75 27.15 0.49
CA LEU A 60 -28.74 27.10 -0.55
C LEU A 60 -27.59 26.26 -0.02
N PHE A 61 -27.19 25.22 -0.74
CA PHE A 61 -26.10 24.35 -0.30
C PHE A 61 -25.29 23.86 -1.50
N LYS A 62 -23.98 24.16 -1.53
CA LYS A 62 -23.06 23.81 -2.62
C LYS A 62 -23.62 24.10 -4.03
N GLY A 63 -24.28 25.24 -4.19
CA GLY A 63 -24.87 25.69 -5.46
C GLY A 63 -26.25 25.11 -5.80
N ARG A 64 -26.81 24.21 -4.98
CA ARG A 64 -28.17 23.69 -5.10
C ARG A 64 -29.12 24.46 -4.19
N THR A 65 -30.35 24.66 -4.66
CA THR A 65 -31.39 25.39 -3.91
C THR A 65 -32.54 24.45 -3.58
N TYR A 66 -32.91 24.40 -2.31
CA TYR A 66 -34.06 23.69 -1.77
C TYR A 66 -35.04 24.71 -1.21
N THR A 67 -36.32 24.53 -1.49
CA THR A 67 -37.36 25.48 -1.08
C THR A 67 -38.55 24.75 -0.50
N SER A 68 -39.19 25.37 0.49
CA SER A 68 -40.49 24.92 0.97
C SER A 68 -41.59 25.22 -0.05
N ASP A 69 -42.77 24.65 0.17
CA ASP A 69 -43.96 25.01 -0.59
C ASP A 69 -44.23 26.52 -0.57
N LYS A 70 -44.76 27.03 -1.69
CA LYS A 70 -45.16 28.44 -1.89
C LYS A 70 -44.03 29.47 -1.66
N PHE A 71 -42.78 29.05 -1.85
CA PHE A 71 -41.62 29.92 -1.66
C PHE A 71 -41.67 31.21 -2.51
N LYS A 72 -41.41 32.34 -1.85
CA LYS A 72 -41.25 33.65 -2.49
C LYS A 72 -40.25 34.49 -1.70
N VAL A 73 -39.33 35.12 -2.40
CA VAL A 73 -38.42 36.09 -1.77
C VAL A 73 -39.19 37.36 -1.46
N THR A 74 -39.17 37.77 -0.20
CA THR A 74 -39.77 39.02 0.31
C THR A 74 -38.73 39.86 1.03
N SER A 75 -39.09 41.09 1.40
CA SER A 75 -38.28 41.96 2.25
C SER A 75 -38.23 41.47 3.71
N TRP A 76 -39.23 40.71 4.15
CA TRP A 76 -39.32 40.14 5.50
C TRP A 76 -38.60 38.81 5.54
N ARG A 77 -37.27 38.86 5.72
CA ARG A 77 -36.42 37.68 5.71
C ARG A 77 -35.31 37.74 6.73
N GLN A 78 -34.89 36.57 7.18
CA GLN A 78 -33.64 36.37 7.92
C GLN A 78 -32.88 35.18 7.32
N SER A 79 -31.56 35.20 7.42
CA SER A 79 -30.68 34.17 6.86
C SER A 79 -29.47 33.93 7.75
N SER A 80 -29.01 32.68 7.80
CA SER A 80 -27.80 32.27 8.48
C SER A 80 -26.90 31.42 7.57
N GLN A 81 -25.58 31.60 7.70
CA GLN A 81 -24.59 30.93 6.87
C GLN A 81 -24.34 29.50 7.36
N ILE A 82 -24.25 28.57 6.41
CA ILE A 82 -23.92 27.16 6.68
C ILE A 82 -22.43 26.98 6.42
N TYR A 83 -21.72 26.47 7.42
CA TYR A 83 -20.29 26.21 7.34
C TYR A 83 -20.00 24.71 7.31
N MET A 84 -19.04 24.30 6.48
CA MET A 84 -18.39 23.00 6.55
C MET A 84 -16.90 23.22 6.67
N TYR A 85 -16.24 22.57 7.64
CA TYR A 85 -14.81 22.72 7.87
C TYR A 85 -14.35 24.20 7.96
N HIS A 86 -15.19 25.07 8.52
CA HIS A 86 -14.99 26.53 8.64
C HIS A 86 -15.08 27.31 7.32
N GLU A 87 -15.48 26.69 6.21
CA GLU A 87 -15.74 27.36 4.95
C GLU A 87 -17.26 27.54 4.72
N PRO A 88 -17.72 28.72 4.28
CA PRO A 88 -19.12 28.93 3.96
C PRO A 88 -19.49 28.14 2.71
N VAL A 89 -20.44 27.22 2.84
CA VAL A 89 -20.90 26.33 1.75
C VAL A 89 -22.33 26.61 1.32
N GLY A 90 -23.02 27.51 2.00
CA GLY A 90 -24.45 27.72 1.81
C GLY A 90 -25.08 28.66 2.82
N GLU A 91 -26.39 28.81 2.74
CA GLU A 91 -27.19 29.56 3.70
C GLU A 91 -28.56 28.92 3.90
N VAL A 92 -29.12 29.06 5.09
CA VAL A 92 -30.52 28.78 5.40
C VAL A 92 -31.23 30.12 5.59
N GLY A 93 -32.39 30.27 4.97
CA GLY A 93 -33.18 31.49 5.00
C GLY A 93 -34.65 31.22 5.30
N ILE A 94 -35.25 32.12 6.07
CA ILE A 94 -36.67 32.14 6.40
C ILE A 94 -37.29 33.44 5.91
N PHE A 95 -38.48 33.35 5.36
CA PHE A 95 -39.20 34.45 4.72
C PHE A 95 -40.65 34.44 5.14
N TYR A 96 -41.19 35.60 5.52
CA TYR A 96 -42.64 35.78 5.64
C TYR A 96 -43.23 36.29 4.31
N LEU A 97 -44.36 35.72 3.91
CA LEU A 97 -45.05 36.03 2.65
C LEU A 97 -45.88 37.32 2.72
N GLU A 98 -46.17 37.79 3.94
CA GLU A 98 -47.02 38.93 4.25
C GLU A 98 -46.35 39.80 5.33
N GLU A 99 -46.84 41.03 5.51
CA GLU A 99 -46.35 41.93 6.56
C GLU A 99 -46.78 41.43 7.94
N CYS A 100 -45.81 41.25 8.84
CA CYS A 100 -46.04 40.84 10.22
C CYS A 100 -45.65 41.97 11.19
N PRO A 101 -46.21 41.99 12.42
CA PRO A 101 -45.85 42.97 13.43
C PRO A 101 -44.32 43.01 13.69
N PRO A 102 -43.73 44.20 13.90
CA PRO A 102 -42.32 44.31 14.20
C PRO A 102 -41.99 43.73 15.59
N ALA A 103 -40.82 43.10 15.67
CA ALA A 103 -40.24 42.45 16.83
C ALA A 103 -38.76 42.90 16.97
N ASP A 104 -37.80 41.96 17.12
CA ASP A 104 -36.40 42.27 17.34
C ASP A 104 -35.62 42.50 16.03
N GLU A 105 -35.85 41.66 15.01
CA GLU A 105 -35.23 41.77 13.69
C GLU A 105 -36.31 41.86 12.60
N GLY A 106 -36.76 43.08 12.31
CA GLY A 106 -37.95 43.25 11.48
C GLY A 106 -39.14 42.54 12.16
N PRO A 107 -39.80 41.56 11.53
CA PRO A 107 -40.87 40.79 12.17
C PRO A 107 -40.41 39.54 12.96
N PHE A 108 -39.10 39.29 13.09
CA PHE A 108 -38.56 38.08 13.74
C PHE A 108 -38.13 38.33 15.19
N LEU A 109 -38.29 37.32 16.04
CA LEU A 109 -37.84 37.33 17.44
C LEU A 109 -36.35 37.00 17.56
N LYS A 110 -35.68 37.49 18.60
CA LYS A 110 -34.27 37.11 18.89
C LYS A 110 -34.10 35.60 19.10
N GLU A 111 -35.11 34.91 19.65
CA GLU A 111 -35.12 33.45 19.80
C GLU A 111 -35.15 32.74 18.45
N GLU A 112 -35.86 33.29 17.46
CA GLU A 112 -35.93 32.74 16.10
C GLU A 112 -34.62 32.94 15.34
N ARG A 113 -33.93 34.06 15.56
CA ARG A 113 -32.57 34.27 15.05
C ARG A 113 -31.62 33.21 15.63
N ALA A 114 -31.63 33.03 16.95
CA ALA A 114 -30.82 32.01 17.62
C ALA A 114 -31.14 30.58 17.12
N LEU A 115 -32.43 30.28 16.91
CA LEU A 115 -32.86 29.01 16.33
C LEU A 115 -32.33 28.83 14.90
N LEU A 116 -32.39 29.86 14.05
CA LEU A 116 -31.89 29.78 12.67
C LEU A 116 -30.38 29.52 12.63
N ASP A 117 -29.62 30.18 13.50
CA ASP A 117 -28.18 29.99 13.61
C ASP A 117 -27.83 28.57 14.08
N ALA A 118 -28.56 28.05 15.08
CA ALA A 118 -28.41 26.67 15.54
C ALA A 118 -28.76 25.64 14.45
N VAL A 119 -29.81 25.90 13.66
CA VAL A 119 -30.18 25.06 12.50
C VAL A 119 -29.08 25.07 11.44
N ALA A 120 -28.51 26.24 11.12
CA ALA A 120 -27.44 26.36 10.14
C ALA A 120 -26.18 25.58 10.57
N GLU A 121 -25.81 25.68 11.84
CA GLU A 121 -24.70 24.92 12.44
C GLU A 121 -24.96 23.41 12.40
N GLN A 122 -26.18 22.99 12.73
CA GLN A 122 -26.57 21.58 12.73
C GLN A 122 -26.55 21.00 11.31
N ILE A 123 -27.06 21.74 10.31
CA ILE A 123 -26.97 21.34 8.90
C ILE A 123 -25.51 21.16 8.48
N GLY A 124 -24.63 22.10 8.83
CA GLY A 124 -23.20 22.02 8.54
C GLY A 124 -22.54 20.79 9.17
N THR A 125 -22.88 20.49 10.43
CA THR A 125 -22.38 19.32 11.17
C THR A 125 -22.83 18.01 10.53
N ILE A 126 -24.11 17.89 10.19
CA ILE A 126 -24.67 16.70 9.54
C ILE A 126 -24.04 16.50 8.15
N ALA A 127 -23.95 17.56 7.35
CA ALA A 127 -23.36 17.50 6.01
C ALA A 127 -21.88 17.08 6.04
N THR A 128 -21.13 17.59 7.03
CA THR A 128 -19.74 17.19 7.30
C THR A 128 -19.64 15.70 7.60
N ARG A 129 -20.48 15.20 8.51
CA ARG A 129 -20.53 13.79 8.87
C ARG A 129 -20.86 12.89 7.68
N ILE A 130 -21.92 13.20 6.92
CA ILE A 130 -22.34 12.40 5.75
C ILE A 130 -21.24 12.40 4.67
N SER A 131 -20.63 13.54 4.39
CA SER A 131 -19.55 13.64 3.39
C SER A 131 -18.34 12.79 3.78
N ALA A 132 -17.94 12.83 5.06
CA ALA A 132 -16.83 12.04 5.57
C ALA A 132 -17.10 10.52 5.50
N ASP A 133 -18.33 10.09 5.80
CA ASP A 133 -18.71 8.68 5.71
C ASP A 133 -18.66 8.15 4.27
N LEU A 134 -19.19 8.93 3.31
CA LEU A 134 -19.15 8.58 1.89
C LEU A 134 -17.71 8.48 1.35
N GLU A 135 -16.84 9.42 1.71
CA GLU A 135 -15.43 9.40 1.31
C GLU A 135 -14.69 8.19 1.90
N LEU A 136 -14.96 7.87 3.16
CA LEU A 136 -14.39 6.71 3.84
C LEU A 136 -14.87 5.39 3.22
N GLN A 137 -16.15 5.29 2.85
CA GLN A 137 -16.70 4.13 2.17
C GLN A 137 -16.04 3.91 0.79
N GLU A 138 -15.91 4.97 -0.01
CA GLU A 138 -15.27 4.86 -1.33
C GLU A 138 -13.79 4.51 -1.22
N THR A 139 -13.06 5.13 -0.28
CA THR A 139 -11.65 4.83 -0.03
C THR A 139 -11.46 3.37 0.39
N ASN A 140 -12.30 2.86 1.30
CA ASN A 140 -12.25 1.45 1.72
C ASN A 140 -12.55 0.49 0.56
N ARG A 141 -13.50 0.85 -0.30
CA ARG A 141 -13.83 0.07 -1.50
C ARG A 141 -12.63 -0.01 -2.44
N GLN A 142 -11.96 1.11 -2.71
CA GLN A 142 -10.78 1.17 -3.57
C GLN A 142 -9.61 0.36 -2.97
N LEU A 143 -9.32 0.53 -1.68
CA LEU A 143 -8.28 -0.22 -0.98
C LEU A 143 -8.52 -1.74 -1.03
N THR A 144 -9.78 -2.16 -0.92
CA THR A 144 -10.14 -3.58 -1.00
C THR A 144 -9.85 -4.17 -2.39
N LEU A 145 -10.18 -3.42 -3.45
CA LEU A 145 -9.89 -3.83 -4.83
C LEU A 145 -8.39 -3.91 -5.09
N GLU A 146 -7.63 -2.90 -4.66
CA GLU A 146 -6.17 -2.85 -4.83
C GLU A 146 -5.48 -3.99 -4.08
N ARG A 147 -5.89 -4.26 -2.82
CA ARG A 147 -5.38 -5.41 -2.04
C ARG A 147 -5.61 -6.74 -2.76
N LYS A 148 -6.79 -6.91 -3.35
CA LYS A 148 -7.13 -8.14 -4.08
C LYS A 148 -6.24 -8.31 -5.32
N ALA A 149 -6.08 -7.25 -6.11
CA ALA A 149 -5.19 -7.28 -7.29
C ALA A 149 -3.73 -7.56 -6.90
N LEU A 150 -3.25 -6.94 -5.82
CA LEU A 150 -1.90 -7.18 -5.31
C LEU A 150 -1.71 -8.63 -4.82
N GLN A 151 -2.72 -9.18 -4.15
CA GLN A 151 -2.70 -10.57 -3.70
C GLN A 151 -2.67 -11.55 -4.89
N GLU A 152 -3.45 -11.28 -5.93
CA GLU A 152 -3.45 -12.07 -7.17
C GLU A 152 -2.09 -12.00 -7.88
N SER A 153 -1.49 -10.81 -8.01
CA SER A 153 -0.16 -10.63 -8.58
C SER A 153 0.91 -11.35 -7.76
N ASN A 154 0.88 -11.25 -6.42
CA ASN A 154 1.82 -11.95 -5.54
C ASN A 154 1.70 -13.48 -5.67
N ASN A 155 0.47 -14.00 -5.80
CA ASN A 155 0.25 -15.43 -6.02
C ASN A 155 0.79 -15.87 -7.39
N ALA A 156 0.53 -15.11 -8.45
CA ALA A 156 1.07 -15.39 -9.79
C ALA A 156 2.60 -15.40 -9.79
N LEU A 157 3.24 -14.41 -9.15
CA LEU A 157 4.68 -14.35 -9.00
C LEU A 157 5.25 -15.57 -8.26
N ARG A 158 4.62 -16.00 -7.16
CA ARG A 158 5.02 -17.22 -6.43
C ARG A 158 4.95 -18.46 -7.31
N ILE A 159 3.91 -18.60 -8.13
CA ILE A 159 3.77 -19.72 -9.07
C ILE A 159 4.88 -19.68 -10.12
N VAL A 160 5.15 -18.51 -10.71
CA VAL A 160 6.23 -18.35 -11.71
C VAL A 160 7.59 -18.67 -11.10
N LEU A 161 7.89 -18.19 -9.89
CA LEU A 161 9.15 -18.50 -9.19
C LEU A 161 9.31 -19.99 -8.92
N ALA A 162 8.24 -20.66 -8.46
CA ALA A 162 8.26 -22.11 -8.24
C ALA A 162 8.51 -22.87 -9.55
N ARG A 163 7.93 -22.41 -10.67
CA ARG A 163 8.14 -23.02 -11.99
C ARG A 163 9.57 -22.88 -12.47
N ILE A 164 10.17 -21.69 -12.32
CA ILE A 164 11.57 -21.45 -12.68
C ILE A 164 12.50 -22.36 -11.88
N GLU A 165 12.28 -22.48 -10.57
CA GLU A 165 13.11 -23.35 -9.74
C GLU A 165 12.99 -24.82 -10.15
N GLN A 166 11.77 -25.28 -10.48
CA GLN A 166 11.55 -26.63 -10.98
C GLN A 166 12.28 -26.88 -12.30
N GLU A 167 12.14 -26.00 -13.29
CA GLU A 167 12.81 -26.13 -14.59
C GLU A 167 14.35 -26.12 -14.42
N LYS A 168 14.87 -25.28 -13.53
CA LYS A 168 16.30 -25.22 -13.20
C LYS A 168 16.80 -26.53 -12.54
N GLN A 169 15.95 -27.22 -11.78
CA GLN A 169 16.26 -28.53 -11.21
C GLN A 169 16.21 -29.64 -12.26
N GLU A 170 15.24 -29.60 -13.18
CA GLU A 170 15.13 -30.54 -14.29
C GLU A 170 16.36 -30.46 -15.21
N ILE A 171 16.72 -29.25 -15.67
CA ILE A 171 17.92 -29.03 -16.48
C ILE A 171 19.18 -29.58 -15.79
N TYR A 172 19.31 -29.33 -14.48
CA TYR A 172 20.46 -29.82 -13.73
C TYR A 172 20.50 -31.36 -13.65
N ARG A 173 19.35 -32.02 -13.46
CA ARG A 173 19.25 -33.49 -13.48
C ARG A 173 19.61 -34.06 -14.85
N ASP A 174 19.18 -33.42 -15.93
CA ASP A 174 19.47 -33.87 -17.29
C ASP A 174 20.96 -33.76 -17.60
N ILE A 175 21.58 -32.63 -17.28
CA ILE A 175 23.03 -32.43 -17.48
C ILE A 175 23.81 -33.46 -16.65
N LYS A 176 23.47 -33.65 -15.37
CA LYS A 176 24.11 -34.64 -14.50
C LYS A 176 24.00 -36.06 -15.08
N THR A 177 22.81 -36.43 -15.55
CA THR A 177 22.58 -37.75 -16.16
C THR A 177 23.42 -37.94 -17.41
N ASN A 178 23.54 -36.93 -18.28
CA ASN A 178 24.37 -36.99 -19.47
C ASN A 178 25.86 -37.12 -19.13
N VAL A 179 26.35 -36.40 -18.11
CA VAL A 179 27.73 -36.56 -17.64
C VAL A 179 27.98 -37.96 -17.11
N GLU A 180 27.18 -38.42 -16.14
CA GLU A 180 27.38 -39.71 -15.48
C GLU A 180 27.20 -40.91 -16.42
N LYS A 181 26.20 -40.88 -17.32
CA LYS A 181 25.85 -42.03 -18.15
C LYS A 181 26.49 -42.05 -19.53
N ILE A 182 26.97 -40.90 -20.03
CA ILE A 182 27.55 -40.82 -21.38
C ILE A 182 29.01 -40.39 -21.32
N LEU A 183 29.32 -39.25 -20.69
CA LEU A 183 30.67 -38.68 -20.75
C LEU A 183 31.67 -39.44 -19.85
N MET A 184 31.26 -39.80 -18.62
CA MET A 184 32.14 -40.52 -17.68
C MET A 184 32.57 -41.91 -18.20
N PRO A 185 31.69 -42.75 -18.77
CA PRO A 185 32.12 -44.02 -19.37
C PRO A 185 33.15 -43.84 -20.49
N ILE A 186 32.97 -42.82 -21.34
CA ILE A 186 33.92 -42.51 -22.44
C ILE A 186 35.28 -42.11 -21.87
N LEU A 187 35.31 -41.26 -20.85
CA LEU A 187 36.57 -40.82 -20.21
C LEU A 187 37.26 -41.97 -19.49
N HIS A 188 36.53 -42.85 -18.79
CA HIS A 188 37.12 -44.04 -18.19
C HIS A 188 37.72 -44.99 -19.25
N ALA A 189 37.03 -45.18 -20.38
CA ALA A 189 37.56 -46.00 -21.47
C ALA A 189 38.83 -45.39 -22.09
N LEU A 190 38.88 -44.07 -22.27
CA LEU A 190 40.05 -43.34 -22.74
C LEU A 190 41.23 -43.43 -21.76
N ALA A 191 40.98 -43.27 -20.45
CA ALA A 191 42.01 -43.35 -19.42
C ALA A 191 42.75 -44.70 -19.43
N MET A 192 42.05 -45.79 -19.76
CA MET A 192 42.64 -47.15 -19.84
C MET A 192 43.58 -47.34 -21.03
N GLN A 193 43.54 -46.47 -22.05
CA GLN A 193 44.31 -46.61 -23.30
C GLN A 193 45.48 -45.63 -23.42
N LEU A 194 45.63 -44.69 -22.48
CA LEU A 194 46.60 -43.60 -22.57
C LEU A 194 47.90 -43.86 -21.78
N PRO A 195 49.05 -43.31 -22.22
CA PRO A 195 50.31 -43.37 -21.48
C PRO A 195 50.23 -42.64 -20.12
N PRO A 196 51.05 -43.02 -19.11
CA PRO A 196 50.99 -42.46 -17.75
C PRO A 196 51.10 -40.94 -17.64
N ALA A 197 51.82 -40.30 -18.58
CA ALA A 197 51.98 -38.84 -18.60
C ALA A 197 50.70 -38.09 -19.00
N GLU A 198 49.80 -38.73 -19.74
CA GLU A 198 48.59 -38.11 -20.30
C GLU A 198 47.33 -38.39 -19.46
N ILE A 199 47.35 -39.43 -18.61
CA ILE A 199 46.26 -39.80 -17.69
C ILE A 199 45.86 -38.63 -16.79
N LYS A 200 46.83 -37.81 -16.36
CA LYS A 200 46.57 -36.61 -15.54
C LYS A 200 45.60 -35.61 -16.19
N TYR A 201 45.57 -35.51 -17.52
CA TYR A 201 44.63 -34.63 -18.21
C TYR A 201 43.20 -35.20 -18.21
N VAL A 202 43.07 -36.53 -18.28
CA VAL A 202 41.77 -37.21 -18.20
C VAL A 202 41.19 -37.11 -16.79
N ASP A 203 42.00 -37.30 -15.75
CA ASP A 203 41.60 -37.08 -14.35
C ASP A 203 41.08 -35.65 -14.13
N MET A 204 41.78 -34.65 -14.69
CA MET A 204 41.34 -33.26 -14.61
C MET A 204 40.02 -33.02 -15.37
N LEU A 205 39.80 -33.63 -16.53
CA LEU A 205 38.55 -33.52 -17.26
C LEU A 205 37.38 -34.19 -16.53
N GLN A 206 37.61 -35.37 -15.95
CA GLN A 206 36.63 -36.05 -15.10
C GLN A 206 36.26 -35.17 -13.90
N THR A 207 37.27 -34.65 -13.19
CA THR A 207 37.08 -33.74 -12.06
C THR A 207 36.29 -32.49 -12.47
N ASN A 208 36.61 -31.86 -13.60
CA ASN A 208 35.88 -30.69 -14.08
C ASN A 208 34.42 -31.00 -14.45
N LEU A 209 34.14 -32.15 -15.05
CA LEU A 209 32.76 -32.56 -15.41
C LEU A 209 31.93 -32.92 -14.18
N GLU A 210 32.53 -33.58 -13.19
CA GLU A 210 31.92 -33.80 -11.88
C GLU A 210 31.66 -32.47 -11.15
N GLU A 211 32.57 -31.50 -11.27
CA GLU A 211 32.41 -30.16 -10.69
C GLU A 211 31.29 -29.34 -11.38
N ILE A 212 31.18 -29.36 -12.72
CA ILE A 212 30.12 -28.67 -13.48
C ILE A 212 28.74 -29.24 -13.15
N THR A 213 28.68 -30.53 -12.84
CA THR A 213 27.46 -31.22 -12.44
C THR A 213 27.27 -31.31 -10.94
N SER A 214 28.15 -30.68 -10.16
CA SER A 214 28.04 -30.59 -8.72
C SER A 214 27.22 -29.35 -8.30
N PRO A 215 26.47 -29.40 -7.19
CA PRO A 215 25.80 -28.22 -6.62
C PRO A 215 26.79 -27.09 -6.28
N PHE A 216 28.08 -27.41 -6.18
CA PHE A 216 29.17 -26.54 -5.78
C PHE A 216 29.41 -25.33 -6.71
N ILE A 217 29.48 -25.54 -8.04
CA ILE A 217 29.70 -24.44 -8.99
C ILE A 217 28.51 -23.44 -8.96
N ARG A 218 27.29 -23.94 -8.74
CA ARG A 218 26.09 -23.10 -8.57
C ARG A 218 26.23 -22.21 -7.33
N GLN A 219 26.77 -22.72 -6.22
CA GLN A 219 26.98 -21.97 -4.99
C GLN A 219 28.13 -20.96 -5.11
N LEU A 220 29.21 -21.30 -5.81
CA LEU A 220 30.29 -20.35 -6.14
C LEU A 220 29.81 -19.23 -7.08
N SER A 221 29.03 -19.56 -8.11
CA SER A 221 28.49 -18.59 -9.06
C SER A 221 27.43 -17.68 -8.45
N LEU A 222 26.59 -18.19 -7.54
CA LEU A 222 25.56 -17.40 -6.84
C LEU A 222 26.17 -16.53 -5.74
N SER A 223 27.14 -17.05 -4.99
CA SER A 223 27.80 -16.31 -3.90
C SER A 223 28.76 -15.25 -4.42
N TYR A 224 29.31 -15.41 -5.64
CA TYR A 224 30.38 -14.56 -6.12
C TYR A 224 30.25 -14.20 -7.61
N HIS A 225 29.36 -13.22 -7.88
CA HIS A 225 29.25 -12.50 -9.16
C HIS A 225 30.55 -11.71 -9.56
N SER A 226 31.64 -11.79 -8.79
CA SER A 226 32.84 -10.97 -8.94
C SER A 226 34.12 -11.75 -9.30
N MET A 227 34.06 -13.09 -9.40
CA MET A 227 35.23 -13.91 -9.76
C MET A 227 35.33 -14.14 -11.28
N THR A 228 36.54 -14.03 -11.80
CA THR A 228 36.84 -14.30 -13.21
C THR A 228 36.97 -15.81 -13.44
N PRO A 229 36.74 -16.31 -14.68
CA PRO A 229 36.91 -17.74 -15.01
C PRO A 229 38.30 -18.28 -14.63
N THR A 230 39.33 -17.44 -14.77
CA THR A 230 40.72 -17.72 -14.42
C THR A 230 40.91 -17.91 -12.90
N GLU A 231 40.20 -17.15 -12.07
CA GLU A 231 40.23 -17.25 -10.61
C GLU A 231 39.41 -18.45 -10.12
N ILE A 232 38.26 -18.75 -10.73
CA ILE A 232 37.46 -19.95 -10.42
C ILE A 232 38.29 -21.21 -10.65
N ALA A 233 38.97 -21.31 -11.80
CA ALA A 233 39.84 -22.45 -12.10
C ALA A 233 40.97 -22.60 -11.07
N ILE A 234 41.60 -21.50 -10.63
CA ILE A 234 42.66 -21.54 -9.61
C ILE A 234 42.09 -21.90 -8.24
N CYS A 235 40.89 -21.43 -7.87
CA CYS A 235 40.20 -21.84 -6.66
C CYS A 235 39.97 -23.35 -6.62
N ASN A 236 39.49 -23.95 -7.72
CA ASN A 236 39.26 -25.40 -7.78
C ASN A 236 40.58 -26.18 -7.63
N MET A 237 41.65 -25.76 -8.31
CA MET A 237 42.97 -26.40 -8.16
C MET A 237 43.49 -26.33 -6.72
N ILE A 238 43.32 -25.18 -6.04
CA ILE A 238 43.75 -25.01 -4.63
C ILE A 238 42.89 -25.87 -3.70
N ARG A 239 41.57 -25.93 -3.93
CA ARG A 239 40.64 -26.77 -3.17
C ARG A 239 41.00 -28.26 -3.28
N ASN A 240 41.40 -28.70 -4.47
CA ASN A 240 41.83 -30.07 -4.73
C ASN A 240 43.27 -30.36 -4.24
N GLY A 241 43.86 -29.47 -3.44
CA GLY A 241 45.12 -29.68 -2.75
C GLY A 241 46.39 -29.35 -3.55
N MET A 242 46.26 -28.75 -4.73
CA MET A 242 47.41 -28.42 -5.56
C MET A 242 48.26 -27.29 -4.95
N ARG A 243 49.58 -27.44 -5.02
CA ARG A 243 50.56 -26.44 -4.57
C ARG A 243 50.76 -25.36 -5.65
N THR A 244 51.20 -24.16 -5.24
CA THR A 244 51.46 -23.03 -6.17
C THR A 244 52.33 -23.44 -7.37
N LYS A 245 53.37 -24.23 -7.11
CA LYS A 245 54.30 -24.71 -8.15
C LYS A 245 53.62 -25.62 -9.17
N GLU A 246 52.76 -26.53 -8.71
CA GLU A 246 52.02 -27.46 -9.57
C GLU A 246 50.97 -26.71 -10.41
N ILE A 247 50.30 -25.72 -9.82
CA ILE A 247 49.35 -24.84 -10.53
C ILE A 247 50.09 -24.02 -11.60
N ALA A 248 51.28 -23.51 -11.29
CA ALA A 248 52.09 -22.69 -12.19
C ALA A 248 52.55 -23.50 -13.42
N GLU A 249 53.09 -24.69 -13.17
CA GLU A 249 53.54 -25.63 -14.21
C GLU A 249 52.39 -26.05 -15.12
N MET A 250 51.23 -26.40 -14.54
CA MET A 250 50.04 -26.82 -15.28
C MET A 250 49.43 -25.69 -16.13
N ARG A 251 49.54 -24.44 -15.68
CA ARG A 251 48.98 -23.27 -16.38
C ARG A 251 49.96 -22.60 -17.33
N GLY A 252 51.21 -23.08 -17.38
CA GLY A 252 52.27 -22.44 -18.18
C GLY A 252 52.57 -21.01 -17.74
N VAL A 253 52.41 -20.69 -16.45
CA VAL A 253 52.65 -19.35 -15.88
C VAL A 253 53.67 -19.42 -14.75
N SER A 254 54.22 -18.28 -14.33
CA SER A 254 55.14 -18.22 -13.20
C SER A 254 54.42 -18.46 -11.86
N GLU A 255 55.13 -19.03 -10.87
CA GLU A 255 54.61 -19.18 -9.49
C GLU A 255 54.14 -17.85 -8.89
N ALA A 256 54.84 -16.76 -9.22
CA ALA A 256 54.46 -15.40 -8.82
C ALA A 256 53.07 -14.99 -9.37
N THR A 257 52.73 -15.42 -10.58
CA THR A 257 51.41 -15.15 -11.20
C THR A 257 50.31 -15.89 -10.44
N VAL A 258 50.55 -17.15 -10.07
CA VAL A 258 49.60 -17.95 -9.27
C VAL A 258 49.42 -17.32 -7.89
N ASN A 259 50.50 -16.89 -7.22
CA ASN A 259 50.41 -16.20 -5.93
C ASN A 259 49.59 -14.90 -6.03
N ARG A 260 49.74 -14.13 -7.12
CA ARG A 260 48.91 -12.94 -7.35
C ARG A 260 47.41 -13.29 -7.50
N HIS A 261 47.10 -14.39 -8.17
CA HIS A 261 45.72 -14.89 -8.24
C HIS A 261 45.22 -15.37 -6.88
N ARG A 262 46.04 -16.07 -6.09
CA ARG A 262 45.70 -16.49 -4.71
C ARG A 262 45.37 -15.29 -3.82
N GLU A 263 46.12 -14.20 -3.96
CA GLU A 263 45.88 -12.97 -3.20
C GLU A 263 44.57 -12.28 -3.61
N LYS A 264 44.31 -12.18 -4.92
CA LYS A 264 43.03 -11.68 -5.42
C LYS A 264 41.86 -12.53 -4.97
N ILE A 265 42.03 -13.86 -4.95
CA ILE A 265 41.05 -14.81 -4.43
C ILE A 265 40.81 -14.54 -2.94
N ARG A 266 41.86 -14.42 -2.11
CA ARG A 266 41.72 -14.08 -0.68
C ARG A 266 40.98 -12.76 -0.45
N HIS A 267 41.28 -11.74 -1.25
CA HIS A 267 40.59 -10.45 -1.21
C HIS A 267 39.11 -10.59 -1.57
N LYS A 268 38.79 -11.35 -2.62
CA LYS A 268 37.40 -11.57 -3.04
C LYS A 268 36.63 -12.47 -2.07
N LEU A 269 37.32 -13.31 -1.30
CA LEU A 269 36.76 -14.15 -0.24
C LEU A 269 36.76 -13.46 1.14
N ASN A 270 37.22 -12.21 1.25
CA ASN A 270 37.31 -11.44 2.50
C ASN A 270 38.15 -12.11 3.61
N ILE A 271 39.15 -12.91 3.24
CA ILE A 271 40.05 -13.60 4.18
C ILE A 271 41.48 -13.05 4.18
N THR A 272 41.75 -11.94 3.50
CA THR A 272 43.10 -11.36 3.34
C THR A 272 43.85 -11.22 4.66
N ASN A 273 43.19 -10.70 5.69
CA ASN A 273 43.78 -10.43 7.02
C ASN A 273 43.45 -11.50 8.07
N GLN A 274 43.00 -12.68 7.64
CA GLN A 274 42.70 -13.77 8.55
C GLN A 274 43.82 -14.82 8.50
N ASP A 275 44.19 -15.36 9.66
CA ASP A 275 45.14 -16.47 9.79
C ASP A 275 44.47 -17.81 9.41
N VAL A 276 43.96 -17.85 8.19
CA VAL A 276 43.24 -19.00 7.63
C VAL A 276 43.89 -19.40 6.32
N ASN A 277 44.26 -20.68 6.24
CA ASN A 277 44.82 -21.27 5.03
C ASN A 277 43.76 -21.28 3.91
N LEU A 278 44.09 -20.76 2.73
CA LEU A 278 43.16 -20.67 1.61
C LEU A 278 42.63 -22.04 1.15
N ALA A 279 43.47 -23.08 1.13
CA ALA A 279 43.04 -24.43 0.76
C ALA A 279 42.10 -25.02 1.81
N THR A 280 42.43 -24.88 3.10
CA THR A 280 41.57 -25.32 4.21
C THR A 280 40.26 -24.54 4.24
N PHE A 281 40.27 -23.23 3.98
CA PHE A 281 39.07 -22.40 3.88
C PHE A 281 38.15 -22.87 2.74
N LEU A 282 38.75 -23.16 1.58
CA LEU A 282 38.05 -23.73 0.42
C LEU A 282 37.66 -25.20 0.61
N GLN A 283 38.07 -25.88 1.68
CA GLN A 283 37.67 -27.26 2.00
C GLN A 283 36.69 -27.31 3.18
N SER A 284 36.77 -26.35 4.11
CA SER A 284 35.95 -26.29 5.32
C SER A 284 34.49 -25.97 4.99
N SER A 285 33.60 -26.70 5.65
CA SER A 285 32.17 -26.84 5.44
C SER A 285 31.33 -25.58 5.73
N MET A 286 31.60 -24.47 5.03
CA MET A 286 30.58 -23.42 4.80
C MET A 286 29.64 -23.74 3.63
N TRP A 287 29.71 -24.97 3.08
CA TRP A 287 29.00 -25.38 1.85
C TRP A 287 28.08 -26.60 2.01
N GLU A 288 27.86 -27.10 3.23
CA GLU A 288 26.68 -27.92 3.52
C GLU A 288 25.53 -26.98 3.88
N GLY A 289 24.57 -26.83 2.97
CA GLY A 289 23.45 -25.91 3.11
C GLY A 289 22.60 -26.21 4.35
N LYS A 290 22.29 -25.17 5.11
CA LYS A 290 21.00 -25.06 5.81
C LYS A 290 19.99 -24.40 4.88
#